data_AF-A0A3B8UE69-F1
#
_entry.id   AF-A0A3B8UE69-F1
#
_cell.length_a   1.000
_cell.length_b   1.000
_cell.length_c   1.000
_cell.angle_alpha   90.00
_cell.angle_beta   90.00
_cell.angle_gamma   90.00
#
_symmetry.space_group_name_H-M   'P 1'
#
loop_
_entity.id
_entity.type
_entity.pdbx_description
1 polymer ?
#
loop_
_entity_poly.entity_id
_entity_poly.type
_entity_poly.pdbx_seq_one_letter_code
_entity_poly.pdbx_strand_id
1 'polypeptide(L)' 'PKTILNAPTKLMKEMGYGDGYQYDHDTEEGVSGQDYFPEELPPPSYYHPVERGHEREMIKRIAYFKHLKTRK' A
#
# COMPACT_ATOMS: atom_id res chain seq x y z
N PRO A 1 1.00 -3.18 9.75
CA PRO A 1 1.09 -1.81 10.32
C PRO A 1 -0.12 -1.50 11.21
N LYS A 2 0.05 -0.72 12.28
CA LYS A 2 -1.06 -0.30 13.16
C LYS A 2 -2.08 0.60 12.45
N THR A 3 -1.69 1.20 11.32
CA THR A 3 -2.47 2.15 10.53
C THR A 3 -3.65 1.52 9.77
N ILE A 4 -3.61 0.21 9.51
CA ILE A 4 -4.62 -0.49 8.69
C ILE A 4 -5.53 -1.44 9.49
N LEU A 5 -5.50 -1.33 10.83
CA LEU A 5 -6.32 -2.16 11.70
C LEU A 5 -7.75 -1.59 11.78
N ASN A 6 -8.75 -2.47 11.67
CA ASN A 6 -10.15 -2.07 11.68
C ASN A 6 -10.63 -1.71 13.10
N ALA A 7 -11.56 -0.75 13.17
CA ALA A 7 -12.31 -0.37 14.37
C ALA A 7 -11.48 -0.30 15.66
N PRO A 8 -10.44 0.56 15.73
CA PRO A 8 -9.63 0.68 16.93
C PRO A 8 -10.49 1.15 18.11
N THR A 9 -10.36 0.45 19.24
CA THR A 9 -10.98 0.87 20.50
C THR A 9 -10.42 2.24 20.94
N LYS A 10 -11.08 2.90 21.89
CA LYS A 10 -10.60 4.18 22.41
C LYS A 10 -9.14 4.11 22.90
N LEU A 11 -8.82 3.05 23.65
CA LEU A 11 -7.45 2.80 24.12
C LEU A 11 -6.46 2.59 22.96
N MET A 12 -6.88 1.87 21.91
CA MET A 12 -6.03 1.66 20.74
C MET A 12 -5.75 2.97 19.99
N LYS A 13 -6.74 3.87 19.86
CA LYS A 13 -6.52 5.19 19.28
C LYS A 13 -5.52 6.01 20.10
N GLU A 14 -5.62 5.98 21.43
CA GLU A 14 -4.65 6.63 22.32
C GLU A 14 -3.22 6.06 22.17
N MET A 15 -3.10 4.79 21.76
CA MET A 15 -1.82 4.13 21.44
C MET A 15 -1.38 4.33 19.97
N GLY A 16 -2.06 5.19 19.21
CA GLY A 16 -1.72 5.55 17.82
C GLY A 16 -2.20 4.55 16.76
N TYR A 17 -3.22 3.74 17.04
CA TYR A 17 -3.78 2.83 16.04
C TYR A 17 -4.68 3.58 15.06
N GLY A 18 -4.44 3.37 13.76
CA GLY A 18 -5.11 4.08 12.68
C GLY A 18 -4.51 5.47 12.37
N ASP A 19 -3.59 5.97 13.20
CA ASP A 19 -2.94 7.26 12.95
C ASP A 19 -2.10 7.19 11.67
N GLY A 20 -2.20 8.22 10.82
CA GLY A 20 -1.49 8.26 9.55
C GLY A 20 -1.99 7.26 8.49
N TYR A 21 -3.19 6.69 8.66
CA TYR A 21 -3.88 6.01 7.57
C TYR A 21 -4.18 7.01 6.44
N GLN A 22 -3.75 6.70 5.23
CA GLN A 22 -4.06 7.48 4.03
C GLN A 22 -5.10 6.74 3.21
N TYR A 23 -6.23 7.38 2.95
CA TYR A 23 -7.23 6.84 2.05
C TYR A 23 -6.80 7.08 0.60
N ASP A 24 -6.56 6.00 -0.15
CA ASP A 24 -5.99 6.07 -1.51
C ASP A 24 -6.76 7.02 -2.43
N HIS A 25 -8.10 7.01 -2.35
CA HIS A 25 -8.96 7.81 -3.22
C HIS A 25 -8.89 9.32 -2.95
N ASP A 26 -8.40 9.75 -1.80
CA ASP A 26 -8.22 11.18 -1.49
C ASP A 26 -6.90 11.74 -2.06
N THR A 27 -6.04 10.88 -2.59
CA THR A 27 -4.75 11.27 -3.18
C THR A 27 -4.92 11.61 -4.66
N GLU A 28 -4.09 12.52 -5.19
CA GLU A 28 -4.18 12.99 -6.58
C GLU A 28 -4.11 11.84 -7.59
N GLU A 29 -3.23 10.87 -7.35
CA GLU A 29 -3.05 9.71 -8.23
C GLU A 29 -3.99 8.53 -7.91
N GLY A 30 -4.85 8.67 -6.89
CA GLY A 30 -5.70 7.59 -6.38
C GLY A 30 -4.93 6.43 -5.74
N VAL A 31 -3.68 6.69 -5.32
CA VAL A 31 -2.76 5.73 -4.68
C VAL A 31 -1.91 6.47 -3.64
N SER A 32 -2.11 6.16 -2.36
CA SER A 32 -1.36 6.75 -1.24
C SER A 32 0.12 6.41 -1.28
N GLY A 33 0.45 5.20 -1.74
CA GLY A 33 1.80 4.65 -1.66
C GLY A 33 2.15 4.11 -0.27
N GLN A 34 1.20 4.06 0.66
CA GLN A 34 1.41 3.57 2.02
C GLN A 34 1.93 2.12 2.03
N ASP A 35 2.73 1.79 3.05
CA ASP A 35 3.16 0.43 3.29
C ASP A 35 2.17 -0.33 4.16
N TYR A 36 1.87 -1.55 3.72
CA TYR A 36 0.86 -2.42 4.33
C TYR A 36 1.48 -3.66 4.98
N PHE A 37 2.78 -3.91 4.74
CA PHE A 37 3.53 -4.97 5.40
C PHE A 37 4.08 -4.48 6.75
N PRO A 38 4.21 -5.37 7.76
CA PRO A 38 4.93 -5.05 8.99
C PRO A 38 6.39 -4.63 8.71
N GLU A 39 6.96 -3.77 9.54
CA GLU A 39 8.35 -3.30 9.37
C GLU A 39 9.36 -4.45 9.47
N GLU A 40 9.04 -5.46 10.27
CA GLU A 40 9.89 -6.65 10.45
C GLU A 40 9.86 -7.59 9.24
N LEU A 41 8.96 -7.35 8.28
CA LEU A 41 8.81 -8.16 7.08
C LEU A 41 9.10 -7.32 5.83
N PRO A 42 10.27 -7.51 5.17
CA PRO A 42 10.52 -6.86 3.89
C PRO A 42 9.43 -7.26 2.89
N PRO A 43 8.91 -6.33 2.06
CA PRO A 43 7.79 -6.59 1.17
C PRO A 43 8.09 -7.78 0.23
N PRO A 44 7.37 -8.89 0.36
CA PRO A 44 7.57 -10.04 -0.52
C PRO A 44 7.03 -9.75 -1.91
N SER A 45 7.75 -10.22 -2.95
CA SER A 45 7.24 -10.24 -4.31
C SER A 45 6.56 -11.59 -4.57
N TYR A 46 5.24 -11.66 -4.43
CA TYR A 46 4.50 -12.89 -4.71
C TYR A 46 3.97 -12.97 -6.14
N TYR A 47 3.71 -11.82 -6.77
CA TYR A 47 3.12 -11.75 -8.11
C TYR A 47 4.18 -11.35 -9.14
N HIS A 48 4.41 -12.24 -10.10
CA HIS A 48 5.36 -12.07 -11.19
C HIS A 48 4.63 -12.24 -12.54
N PRO A 49 3.90 -11.20 -12.99
CA PRO A 49 3.17 -11.27 -14.25
C PRO A 49 4.10 -11.52 -15.44
N VAL A 50 3.61 -12.25 -16.44
CA VAL A 50 4.33 -12.51 -17.69
C VAL A 50 3.84 -11.62 -18.82
N GLU A 51 4.57 -11.55 -19.93
CA GLU A 51 4.22 -10.70 -21.07
C GLU A 51 3.07 -11.23 -21.96
N ARG A 52 2.18 -12.07 -21.41
CA ARG A 52 1.10 -12.70 -22.17
C ARG A 52 -0.24 -12.05 -21.86
N GLY A 53 -0.97 -11.68 -22.90
CA GLY A 53 -2.31 -11.13 -22.78
C GLY A 53 -2.37 -9.87 -21.90
N HIS A 54 -3.33 -9.82 -20.99
CA HIS A 54 -3.58 -8.66 -20.14
C HIS A 54 -2.52 -8.46 -19.04
N GLU A 55 -1.77 -9.51 -18.67
CA GLU A 55 -0.69 -9.39 -17.68
C GLU A 55 0.42 -8.45 -18.14
N ARG A 56 0.59 -8.26 -19.45
CA ARG A 56 1.50 -7.24 -20.01
C ARG A 56 1.14 -5.83 -19.56
N GLU A 57 -0.15 -5.53 -19.38
CA GLU A 57 -0.59 -4.24 -18.85
C GLU A 57 -0.40 -4.16 -17.33
N MET A 58 -0.58 -5.29 -16.64
CA MET A 58 -0.31 -5.39 -15.19
C MET A 58 1.17 -5.13 -14.87
N ILE A 59 2.12 -5.59 -15.69
CA ILE A 59 3.54 -5.25 -15.55
C ILE A 59 3.74 -3.73 -15.51
N LYS A 60 3.15 -3.01 -16.48
CA LYS A 60 3.25 -1.54 -16.55
C LYS A 60 2.61 -0.87 -15.33
N ARG A 61 1.44 -1.36 -14.91
CA ARG A 61 0.72 -0.82 -13.76
C ARG A 61 1.48 -1.00 -12.45
N ILE A 62 2.07 -2.17 -12.24
CA ILE A 62 2.94 -2.44 -11.08
C ILE A 62 4.17 -1.54 -11.10
N ALA A 63 4.81 -1.37 -12.27
CA ALA A 63 5.96 -0.46 -12.41
C ALA A 63 5.58 0.99 -12.08
N TYR A 64 4.42 1.45 -12.56
CA TYR A 64 3.86 2.76 -12.23
C TYR A 64 3.66 2.94 -10.72
N PHE A 65 3.04 1.97 -10.04
CA PHE A 65 2.86 2.04 -8.59
C PHE A 65 4.18 2.04 -7.81
N LYS A 66 5.17 1.26 -8.25
CA LYS A 66 6.52 1.30 -7.66
C LYS A 66 7.15 2.68 -7.81
N HIS A 67 7.02 3.30 -8.98
CA HIS A 67 7.53 4.65 -9.21
C HIS A 67 6.85 5.69 -8.31
N LEU A 68 5.52 5.64 -8.17
CA LEU A 68 4.79 6.52 -7.25
C LEU A 68 5.26 6.36 -5.80
N LYS A 69 5.47 5.11 -5.35
CA LYS A 69 5.99 4.83 -4.01
C LYS A 69 7.38 5.42 -3.78
N THR A 70 8.27 5.37 -4.77
CA THR A 70 9.62 5.94 -4.64
C THR A 70 9.69 7.47 -4.66
N ARG A 71 8.64 8.13 -5.16
CA ARG A 71 8.57 9.59 -5.27
C ARG A 71 8.06 10.27 -3.99
N LYS A 72 7.39 9.51 -3.13
CA LYS A 72 6.88 9.96 -1.83
C LYS A 72 7.87 9.57 -0.75
#